data_AF-A0A937VYC7-F1
#
_entry.id   AF-A0A937VYC7-F1
#
_cell.length_a   1.000
_cell.length_b   1.000
_cell.length_c   1.000
_cell.angle_alpha   90.00
_cell.angle_beta   90.00
_cell.angle_gamma   90.00
#
_symmetry.space_group_name_H-M   'P 1'
#
loop_
_entity.id
_entity.type
_entity.pdbx_description
1 polymer ?
#
loop_
_entity_poly.entity_id
_entity_poly.type
_entity_poly.pdbx_seq_one_letter_code
_entity_poly.pdbx_strand_id
1 'polypeptide(L)'
;MRRIRNTIALASVVILAVALLLSPRLVAAQSTTLTLLTINDVYEITPVQGQGGLAELMTLLRAERATATHHLTTVNGDFLSPS
;
A
#
# COMPACT_ATOMS: atom_id res chain seq x y z
N MET A 1 -30.89 35.89 34.57
CA MET A 1 -30.83 34.45 34.18
C MET A 1 -30.82 34.21 32.66
N ARG A 2 -31.64 34.88 31.85
CA ARG A 2 -31.69 34.67 30.38
C ARG A 2 -30.40 35.01 29.62
N ARG A 3 -29.69 36.10 29.99
CA ARG A 3 -28.44 36.51 29.32
C ARG A 3 -27.30 35.50 29.48
N ILE A 4 -27.16 34.89 30.65
CA ILE A 4 -26.12 33.88 30.96
C ILE A 4 -26.36 32.57 30.20
N ARG A 5 -27.61 32.14 30.05
CA ARG A 5 -27.96 30.96 29.22
C ARG A 5 -27.61 31.17 27.76
N ASN A 6 -27.84 32.36 27.22
CA ASN A 6 -27.58 32.65 25.81
C ASN A 6 -26.08 32.73 25.50
N THR A 7 -25.25 33.26 26.40
CA THR A 7 -23.78 33.30 26.22
C THR A 7 -23.17 31.92 26.28
N ILE A 8 -23.65 31.05 27.19
CA ILE A 8 -23.21 29.66 27.27
C ILE A 8 -23.62 28.90 26.00
N ALA A 9 -24.84 29.09 25.52
CA ALA A 9 -25.31 28.46 24.27
C ALA A 9 -24.48 28.90 23.06
N LEU A 10 -24.16 30.20 22.94
CA LEU A 10 -23.32 30.71 21.86
C LEU A 10 -21.90 30.14 21.90
N ALA A 11 -21.28 30.12 23.08
CA ALA A 11 -19.95 29.56 23.27
C ALA A 11 -19.92 28.07 22.89
N SER A 12 -20.96 27.32 23.25
CA SER A 12 -21.10 25.90 22.93
C SER A 12 -21.17 25.64 21.42
N VAL A 13 -21.93 26.47 20.69
CA VAL A 13 -22.04 26.38 19.21
C VAL A 13 -20.72 26.72 18.53
N VAL A 14 -20.01 27.75 19.03
CA VAL A 14 -18.70 28.13 18.49
C VAL A 14 -17.67 27.02 18.73
N ILE A 15 -17.63 26.44 19.93
CA ILE A 15 -16.74 25.33 20.26
C ILE A 15 -17.02 24.12 19.35
N LEU A 16 -18.29 23.79 19.14
CA LEU A 16 -18.68 22.69 18.26
C LEU A 16 -18.30 22.97 16.79
N ALA A 17 -18.51 24.19 16.30
CA ALA A 17 -18.14 24.58 14.94
C ALA A 17 -16.63 24.55 14.72
N VAL A 18 -15.85 25.04 15.70
CA VAL A 18 -14.38 24.99 15.68
C VAL A 18 -13.89 23.55 15.75
N ALA A 19 -14.50 22.70 16.58
CA ALA A 19 -14.19 21.28 16.64
C ALA A 19 -14.48 20.57 15.30
N LEU A 20 -15.58 20.90 14.61
CA LEU A 20 -15.87 20.37 13.27
C LEU A 20 -14.88 20.86 12.20
N LEU A 21 -14.40 22.10 12.29
CA LEU A 21 -13.44 22.66 11.35
C LEU A 21 -12.01 22.15 11.56
N LEU A 22 -11.65 21.82 12.80
CA LEU A 22 -10.36 21.23 13.20
C LEU A 22 -10.37 19.70 13.15
N SER A 23 -11.55 19.09 12.94
CA SER A 23 -11.65 17.65 12.71
C SER A 23 -10.78 17.32 11.51
N PRO A 24 -9.72 16.51 11.65
CA PRO A 24 -9.00 16.05 10.48
C PRO A 24 -10.03 15.41 9.56
N ARG A 25 -9.94 15.72 8.25
CA ARG A 25 -10.70 15.03 7.19
C ARG A 25 -10.31 13.56 7.20
N LEU A 26 -10.75 12.83 8.22
CA LEU A 26 -10.79 11.39 8.26
C LEU A 26 -11.70 11.00 7.11
N VAL A 27 -11.20 10.12 6.24
CA VAL A 27 -11.84 9.72 4.98
C VAL A 27 -11.59 10.69 3.80
N ALA A 28 -10.37 11.21 3.68
CA ALA A 28 -9.75 11.15 2.36
C ALA A 28 -9.33 9.68 2.15
N ALA A 29 -10.04 8.95 1.30
CA ALA A 29 -9.62 7.61 0.91
C ALA A 29 -8.21 7.71 0.31
N GLN A 30 -7.21 7.22 1.05
CA GLN A 30 -5.83 7.21 0.58
C GLN A 30 -5.72 6.11 -0.46
N SER A 31 -5.76 6.49 -1.73
CA SER A 31 -5.45 5.58 -2.83
C SER A 31 -3.93 5.43 -2.93
N THR A 32 -3.48 4.19 -3.07
CA THR A 32 -2.09 3.89 -3.38
C THR A 32 -2.04 2.81 -4.45
N THR A 33 -0.91 2.69 -5.13
CA THR A 33 -0.66 1.66 -6.13
C THR A 33 0.23 0.60 -5.51
N LEU A 34 -0.25 -0.65 -5.50
CA LEU A 34 0.52 -1.82 -5.11
C LEU A 34 0.88 -2.63 -6.36
N THR A 35 2.17 -2.80 -6.61
CA THR A 35 2.67 -3.67 -7.68
C THR A 35 2.83 -5.09 -7.16
N LEU A 36 2.14 -6.06 -7.77
CA LEU A 36 2.28 -7.48 -7.45
C LEU A 36 3.21 -8.14 -8.46
N LEU A 37 4.36 -8.64 -7.99
CA LEU A 37 5.35 -9.34 -8.79
C LEU A 37 5.24 -10.84 -8.48
N THR A 38 4.47 -11.58 -9.27
CA THR A 38 4.19 -13.00 -9.00
C THR A 38 4.99 -13.90 -9.92
N ILE A 39 5.71 -14.86 -9.34
CA ILE A 39 6.51 -15.84 -10.07
C ILE A 39 5.93 -17.22 -9.76
N ASN A 40 5.73 -18.06 -10.77
CA ASN A 40 5.24 -19.42 -10.60
C ASN A 40 6.21 -20.41 -11.22
N ASP A 41 6.23 -21.63 -10.68
CA ASP A 41 6.77 -22.83 -11.33
C ASP A 41 8.21 -22.67 -11.85
N VAL A 42 9.08 -22.11 -10.99
CA VAL A 42 10.51 -22.01 -11.29
C VAL A 42 11.16 -23.36 -11.02
N TYR A 43 11.36 -24.13 -12.10
CA TYR A 43 12.02 -25.44 -12.06
C TYR A 43 13.51 -25.37 -12.36
N GLU A 44 13.94 -24.41 -13.19
CA GLU A 44 15.31 -24.31 -13.67
C GLU A 44 15.99 -23.05 -13.12
N ILE A 45 17.06 -23.24 -12.35
CA ILE A 45 17.86 -22.13 -11.79
C ILE A 45 18.85 -21.60 -12.85
N THR A 46 19.30 -22.48 -13.74
CA THR A 46 20.20 -22.14 -14.85
C THR A 46 19.44 -21.81 -16.13
N PRO A 47 20.00 -20.98 -17.03
CA PRO A 47 19.37 -20.70 -18.32
C PRO A 47 19.18 -21.97 -19.16
N VAL A 48 18.03 -22.08 -19.82
CA VAL A 48 17.74 -23.14 -20.79
C VAL A 48 17.84 -22.52 -22.19
N GLN A 49 18.68 -23.10 -23.05
CA GLN A 49 18.97 -22.55 -24.38
C GLN A 49 19.45 -21.08 -24.34
N GLY A 50 20.15 -20.70 -23.27
CA GLY A 50 20.67 -19.35 -23.06
C GLY A 50 19.64 -18.31 -22.62
N GLN A 51 18.42 -18.73 -22.27
CA GLN A 51 17.34 -17.83 -21.84
C GLN A 51 16.87 -18.17 -20.42
N GLY A 52 16.54 -17.14 -19.64
CA GLY A 52 15.96 -17.27 -18.32
C GLY A 52 16.96 -17.64 -17.24
N GLY A 53 16.51 -18.48 -16.30
CA GLY A 53 17.22 -18.78 -15.07
C GLY A 53 17.12 -17.68 -14.03
N LEU A 54 17.65 -17.97 -12.84
CA LEU A 54 17.50 -17.12 -11.67
C LEU A 54 18.22 -15.78 -11.83
N ALA A 55 19.35 -15.73 -12.54
CA ALA A 55 20.10 -14.49 -12.72
C ALA A 55 19.33 -13.44 -13.55
N GLU A 56 18.73 -13.85 -14.66
CA GLU A 56 17.90 -12.99 -15.50
C GLU A 56 16.63 -12.55 -14.76
N LEU A 57 15.95 -13.51 -14.10
CA LEU A 57 14.79 -13.23 -13.26
C LEU A 57 15.11 -12.20 -12.16
N MET A 58 16.21 -12.37 -11.44
CA MET A 58 16.61 -11.44 -10.36
C MET A 58 16.99 -10.06 -10.90
N THR A 59 17.52 -9.98 -12.13
CA THR A 59 17.79 -8.72 -12.80
C THR A 59 16.48 -7.98 -13.12
N LEU A 60 15.50 -8.71 -13.66
CA LEU A 60 14.16 -8.17 -13.94
C LEU A 60 13.46 -7.73 -12.66
N LEU A 61 13.42 -8.57 -11.63
CA LEU A 61 12.81 -8.22 -10.34
C LEU A 61 13.46 -6.99 -9.70
N ARG A 62 14.78 -6.83 -9.84
CA ARG A 62 15.47 -5.62 -9.35
C ARG A 62 14.99 -4.37 -10.10
N ALA A 63 14.84 -4.44 -11.42
CA ALA A 63 14.37 -3.32 -12.22
C ALA A 63 12.92 -2.94 -11.87
N GLU A 64 12.02 -3.93 -11.76
CA GLU A 64 10.61 -3.69 -11.41
C GLU A 64 10.43 -3.13 -10.00
N ARG A 65 11.19 -3.64 -9.02
CA ARG A 65 11.16 -3.12 -7.65
C ARG A 65 11.71 -1.70 -7.55
N ALA A 66 12.62 -1.30 -8.43
CA ALA A 66 13.19 0.05 -8.44
C ALA A 66 12.19 1.10 -8.92
N THR A 67 11.18 0.71 -9.71
CA THR A 67 10.13 1.63 -10.21
C THR A 67 8.88 1.63 -9.33
N ALA A 68 8.67 0.60 -8.51
CA ALA A 68 7.47 0.43 -7.69
C ALA A 68 7.66 0.90 -6.23
N THR A 69 6.92 1.95 -5.83
CA THR A 69 6.94 2.49 -4.45
C THR A 69 6.42 1.50 -3.41
N HIS A 70 5.34 0.79 -3.72
CA HIS A 70 4.84 -0.32 -2.91
C HIS A 70 4.79 -1.56 -3.78
N HIS A 71 5.49 -2.62 -3.37
CA HIS A 71 5.53 -3.86 -4.11
C HIS A 71 5.51 -5.08 -3.18
N LEU A 72 4.87 -6.15 -3.66
CA LEU A 72 4.90 -7.47 -3.04
C LEU A 72 5.38 -8.46 -4.09
N THR A 73 6.46 -9.18 -3.80
CA THR A 73 6.91 -10.29 -4.65
C THR A 73 6.52 -11.61 -4.04
N THR A 74 5.92 -12.49 -4.83
CA THR A 74 5.59 -13.84 -4.42
C THR A 74 6.25 -14.87 -5.34
N VAL A 75 6.67 -15.98 -4.76
CA VAL A 75 7.05 -17.20 -5.48
C VAL A 75 6.01 -18.23 -5.11
N ASN A 76 5.27 -18.73 -6.08
CA ASN A 76 4.22 -19.72 -5.88
C ASN A 76 4.49 -20.96 -6.75
N GLY A 77 3.68 -22.00 -6.51
CA GLY A 77 3.86 -23.30 -7.14
C GLY A 77 5.01 -24.09 -6.53
N ASP A 78 5.54 -25.02 -7.33
CA ASP A 78 6.35 -26.14 -6.86
C ASP A 78 7.86 -25.85 -6.86
N PHE A 79 8.24 -24.71 -6.28
CA PHE A 79 9.63 -24.22 -6.30
C PHE A 79 10.65 -25.19 -5.68
N LEU A 80 10.24 -25.96 -4.67
CA LEU A 80 11.09 -26.92 -3.96
C LEU A 80 10.62 -28.37 -4.13
N SER A 81 9.71 -28.61 -5.09
CA SER A 81 9.16 -29.96 -5.25
C SER A 81 10.25 -30.89 -5.79
N PRO A 82 10.55 -32.00 -5.09
CA PRO A 82 11.50 -32.98 -5.58
C PRO A 82 10.79 -33.76 -6.69
N SER A 83 11.19 -33.55 -7.94
CA SER A 83 10.87 -34.49 -9.01
C SER A 83 11.51 -35.84 -8.73
#